data_AF-A0A1I7HEV9-F1
#
_entry.id   AF-A0A1I7HEV9-F1
#
_cell.length_a   1.000
_cell.length_b   1.000
_cell.length_c   1.000
_cell.angle_alpha   90.00
_cell.angle_beta   90.00
_cell.angle_gamma   90.00
#
_symmetry.space_group_name_H-M   'P 1'
#
loop_
_entity.id
_entity.type
_entity.pdbx_description
1 polymer ?
#
loop_
_entity_poly.entity_id
_entity_poly.type
_entity_poly.pdbx_seq_one_letter_code
_entity_poly.pdbx_strand_id
1 'polypeptide(L)'
;MKANQKRRVLAMITCVGLIMIIMIVFAAFAAELKHENNQLTTKNEALQGEVDTLSVKIKSYNNIEHIEKVARTELGMVHPTADQCVYITSKDSCQRNLAAVIREEAYN
;
A
#
# COMPACT_ATOMS: atom_id res chain seq x y z
N MET A 1 -44.84 35.52 -46.09
CA MET A 1 -44.55 34.37 -45.20
C MET A 1 -45.85 33.89 -44.55
N LYS A 2 -46.24 32.62 -44.75
CA LYS A 2 -47.46 32.04 -44.17
C LYS A 2 -47.37 32.03 -42.64
N ALA A 3 -48.46 32.29 -41.91
CA ALA A 3 -48.50 32.36 -40.44
C ALA A 3 -47.89 31.12 -39.75
N ASN A 4 -48.06 29.95 -40.35
CA ASN A 4 -47.49 28.69 -39.87
C ASN A 4 -45.95 28.65 -39.92
N GLN A 5 -45.29 29.35 -40.85
CA GLN A 5 -43.84 29.44 -40.88
C GLN A 5 -43.29 30.32 -39.76
N LYS A 6 -43.94 31.45 -39.46
CA LYS A 6 -43.52 32.32 -38.34
C LYS A 6 -43.60 31.58 -37.01
N ARG A 7 -44.68 30.82 -36.79
CA ARG A 7 -44.89 30.00 -35.60
C ARG A 7 -43.85 28.88 -35.46
N ARG A 8 -43.47 28.24 -36.58
CA ARG A 8 -42.44 27.19 -36.63
C ARG A 8 -41.03 27.76 -36.34
N VAL A 9 -40.71 28.93 -36.88
CA VAL A 9 -39.44 29.61 -36.61
C VAL A 9 -39.35 30.06 -35.14
N LEU A 10 -40.42 30.65 -34.60
CA LEU A 10 -40.52 30.98 -33.17
C LEU A 10 -40.32 29.76 -32.28
N ALA A 11 -41.00 28.64 -32.57
CA ALA A 11 -40.84 27.41 -31.81
C ALA A 11 -39.40 26.85 -31.85
N MET A 12 -38.73 26.92 -33.01
CA MET A 12 -37.34 26.49 -33.15
C MET A 12 -36.38 27.33 -32.30
N ILE A 13 -36.55 28.66 -32.31
CA ILE A 13 -35.74 29.57 -31.50
C ILE A 13 -35.92 29.25 -30.00
N THR A 14 -37.16 29.04 -29.56
CA THR A 14 -37.44 28.67 -28.16
C THR A 14 -36.82 27.32 -27.80
N CYS A 15 -36.90 26.31 -28.67
CA CYS A 15 -36.26 25.00 -28.43
C CYS A 15 -34.74 25.10 -28.35
N VAL A 16 -34.11 25.88 -29.23
CA VAL A 16 -32.65 26.08 -29.20
C VAL A 16 -32.23 26.77 -27.91
N GLY A 17 -32.98 27.78 -27.45
CA GLY A 17 -32.73 28.42 -26.15
C GLY A 17 -32.81 27.43 -24.98
N LEU A 18 -33.82 26.55 -24.98
CA LEU A 18 -33.96 25.49 -23.98
C LEU A 18 -32.79 24.50 -23.99
N ILE A 19 -32.33 24.09 -25.17
CA ILE A 19 -31.18 23.18 -25.33
C ILE A 19 -29.90 23.82 -24.80
N MET A 20 -29.69 25.12 -25.03
CA MET A 20 -28.52 25.84 -24.51
C MET A 20 -28.53 25.90 -22.98
N ILE A 21 -29.69 26.14 -22.35
CA ILE A 21 -29.81 26.14 -20.89
C ILE A 21 -29.48 24.75 -20.32
N ILE A 22 -29.99 23.69 -20.95
CA ILE A 22 -29.70 22.30 -20.55
C ILE A 22 -28.20 22.01 -20.64
N MET A 23 -27.53 22.42 -21.73
CA MET A 23 -26.07 22.22 -21.88
C MET A 23 -25.25 22.89 -20.77
N ILE A 24 -25.63 24.09 -20.34
CA ILE A 24 -24.92 24.79 -19.26
C ILE A 24 -25.03 24.01 -17.95
N VAL A 25 -26.21 23.48 -17.63
CA VAL A 25 -26.44 22.66 -16.43
C VAL A 25 -25.61 21.38 -16.48
N PHE A 26 -25.61 20.67 -17.62
CA PHE A 26 -24.77 19.48 -17.80
C PHE A 26 -23.28 19.79 -17.69
N ALA A 27 -22.82 20.92 -18.22
CA ALA A 27 -21.43 21.35 -18.11
C ALA A 27 -21.03 21.62 -16.65
N ALA A 28 -21.92 22.21 -15.85
CA ALA A 28 -21.70 22.42 -14.41
C ALA A 28 -21.58 21.08 -13.65
N PHE A 29 -22.49 20.14 -13.89
CA PHE A 29 -22.38 18.79 -13.30
C PHE A 29 -21.10 18.07 -13.74
N ALA A 30 -20.75 18.14 -15.03
CA ALA A 30 -19.51 17.54 -15.52
C ALA A 30 -18.26 18.18 -14.89
N ALA A 31 -18.28 19.49 -14.63
CA ALA A 31 -17.20 20.18 -13.94
C ALA A 31 -17.10 19.77 -12.46
N GLU A 32 -18.23 19.60 -11.78
CA GLU A 32 -18.28 19.11 -10.39
C GLU A 32 -17.78 17.67 -10.28
N LEU A 33 -18.26 16.76 -11.14
CA LEU A 33 -17.76 15.38 -11.25
C LEU A 33 -16.27 15.32 -11.57
N LYS A 34 -15.77 16.21 -12.44
CA LYS A 34 -14.34 16.29 -12.75
C LYS A 34 -13.53 16.77 -11.56
N HIS A 35 -14.06 17.73 -10.80
CA HIS A 35 -13.40 18.20 -9.58
C HIS A 35 -13.32 17.10 -8.53
N GLU A 36 -14.43 16.39 -8.28
CA GLU A 36 -14.48 15.28 -7.33
C GLU A 36 -13.54 14.14 -7.76
N ASN A 37 -13.51 13.78 -9.05
CA ASN A 37 -12.55 12.81 -9.56
C ASN A 37 -11.11 13.25 -9.32
N ASN A 38 -10.78 14.51 -9.60
CA ASN A 38 -9.43 15.01 -9.39
C ASN A 38 -9.05 14.98 -7.90
N GLN A 39 -9.99 15.31 -7.00
CA GLN A 39 -9.76 15.17 -5.56
C GLN A 39 -9.53 13.70 -5.16
N LEU A 40 -10.30 12.76 -5.71
CA LEU A 40 -10.12 11.33 -5.46
C LEU A 40 -8.77 10.83 -5.98
N THR A 41 -8.34 11.27 -7.17
CA THR A 41 -7.01 10.97 -7.71
C THR A 41 -5.91 11.49 -6.80
N THR A 42 -5.98 12.75 -6.35
CA THR A 42 -4.99 13.32 -5.42
C THR A 42 -4.96 12.57 -4.09
N LYS A 43 -6.12 12.17 -3.55
CA LYS A 43 -6.18 11.35 -2.32
C LYS A 43 -5.54 9.98 -2.52
N ASN A 44 -5.79 9.33 -3.66
CA ASN A 44 -5.16 8.05 -3.99
C ASN A 44 -3.63 8.18 -4.14
N GLU A 45 -3.15 9.24 -4.80
CA GLU A 45 -1.72 9.50 -4.92
C GLU A 45 -1.06 9.75 -3.56
N ALA A 46 -1.72 10.49 -2.66
CA ALA A 46 -1.24 10.71 -1.30
C ALA A 46 -1.15 9.40 -0.51
N LEU A 47 -2.21 8.57 -0.56
CA LEU A 47 -2.23 7.24 0.08
C LEU A 47 -1.13 6.34 -0.46
N GLN A 48 -0.90 6.35 -1.78
CA GLN A 48 0.18 5.57 -2.39
C GLN A 48 1.56 6.04 -1.91
N GLY A 49 1.77 7.36 -1.78
CA GLY A 49 3.00 7.92 -1.23
C GLY A 49 3.24 7.52 0.23
N GLU A 50 2.18 7.44 1.04
CA GLU A 50 2.26 6.93 2.41
C GLU A 50 2.65 5.44 2.45
N VAL A 51 2.04 4.61 1.59
CA VAL A 51 2.37 3.19 1.46
C VAL A 51 3.84 2.99 1.07
N ASP A 52 4.32 3.73 0.08
CA ASP A 52 5.71 3.64 -0.39
C ASP A 52 6.68 4.06 0.71
N THR A 53 6.38 5.16 1.41
CA THR A 53 7.17 5.62 2.56
C THR A 53 7.23 4.56 3.66
N LEU A 54 6.08 3.95 4.00
CA LEU A 54 6.01 2.92 5.02
C LEU A 54 6.76 1.66 4.59
N SER A 55 6.69 1.27 3.32
CA SER A 55 7.45 0.16 2.73
C SER A 55 8.96 0.38 2.85
N VAL A 56 9.44 1.60 2.56
CA VAL A 56 10.85 1.98 2.75
C VAL A 56 11.25 1.91 4.21
N LYS A 57 10.42 2.45 5.13
CA LYS A 57 10.67 2.36 6.58
C LYS A 57 10.78 0.90 7.03
N ILE A 58 9.82 0.05 6.65
CA ILE A 58 9.85 -1.38 7.00
C ILE A 58 11.14 -2.03 6.47
N LYS A 59 11.53 -1.75 5.22
CA LYS A 59 12.79 -2.27 4.67
C LYS A 59 14.02 -1.76 5.43
N SER A 60 14.02 -0.51 5.89
CA SER A 60 15.12 0.03 6.70
C SER A 60 15.18 -0.60 8.10
N TYR A 61 14.03 -0.89 8.72
CA TYR A 61 13.98 -1.54 10.03
C TYR A 61 14.31 -3.04 9.94
N ASN A 62 13.90 -3.70 8.86
CA ASN A 62 14.21 -5.11 8.58
C ASN A 62 15.58 -5.30 7.91
N ASN A 63 16.36 -4.25 7.70
CA ASN A 63 17.71 -4.40 7.20
C ASN A 63 18.61 -4.98 8.30
N ILE A 64 19.53 -5.86 7.92
CA ILE A 64 20.36 -6.61 8.88
C ILE A 64 21.25 -5.68 9.70
N GLU A 65 21.67 -4.55 9.14
CA GLU A 65 22.52 -3.55 9.80
C GLU A 65 21.78 -2.84 10.95
N HIS A 66 20.49 -2.55 10.77
CA HIS A 66 19.65 -1.93 11.79
C HIS A 66 19.33 -2.93 12.90
N ILE A 67 18.99 -4.17 12.53
CA ILE A 67 18.80 -5.27 13.49
C ILE A 67 20.08 -5.48 14.30
N GLU A 68 21.24 -5.54 13.65
CA GLU A 68 22.53 -5.69 14.32
C GLU A 68 22.84 -4.50 15.23
N LYS A 69 22.57 -3.27 14.78
CA LYS A 69 22.76 -2.08 15.59
C LYS A 69 21.92 -2.15 16.87
N VAL A 70 20.61 -2.38 16.77
CA VAL A 70 19.71 -2.49 17.92
C VAL A 70 20.14 -3.64 18.83
N ALA A 71 20.46 -4.81 18.26
CA ALA A 71 20.94 -5.96 19.02
C ALA A 71 22.19 -5.62 19.83
N ARG A 72 23.17 -4.93 19.24
CA ARG A 72 24.41 -4.56 19.93
C ARG A 72 24.24 -3.41 20.93
N THR A 73 23.51 -2.36 20.55
CA THR A 73 23.45 -1.12 21.33
C THR A 73 22.37 -1.13 22.40
N GLU A 74 21.20 -1.71 22.12
CA GLU A 74 20.05 -1.67 23.03
C GLU A 74 19.92 -2.98 23.82
N LEU A 75 20.16 -4.12 23.17
CA LEU A 75 20.05 -5.44 23.82
C LEU A 75 21.38 -5.96 24.37
N GLY A 76 22.49 -5.24 24.15
CA GLY A 76 23.82 -5.61 24.63
C GLY A 76 24.35 -6.92 24.02
N MET A 77 23.81 -7.35 22.88
CA MET A 77 24.24 -8.58 22.21
C MET A 77 25.65 -8.39 21.64
N VAL A 78 26.51 -9.37 21.87
CA VAL A 78 27.90 -9.37 21.38
C VAL A 78 28.03 -10.49 20.36
N HIS A 79 28.84 -10.26 19.31
CA HIS A 79 29.09 -11.31 18.34
C HIS A 79 29.92 -12.41 19.00
N PRO A 80 29.56 -13.68 18.86
CA PRO A 80 30.36 -14.76 19.43
C PRO A 80 31.75 -14.79 18.80
N THR A 81 32.75 -15.10 19.61
CA THR A 81 34.11 -15.36 19.14
C THR A 81 34.22 -16.77 18.57
N ALA A 82 35.24 -17.06 17.75
CA ALA A 82 35.35 -18.33 17.03
C ALA A 82 35.41 -19.56 17.95
N ASP A 83 35.91 -19.40 19.17
CA ASP A 83 35.94 -20.39 20.25
C ASP A 83 34.56 -20.67 20.87
N GLN A 84 33.58 -19.78 20.67
CA GLN A 84 32.20 -19.93 21.12
C GLN A 84 31.29 -20.52 20.03
N CYS A 85 31.83 -20.77 18.83
CA CYS A 85 31.10 -21.36 17.70
C CYS A 85 31.35 -22.87 17.62
N VAL A 86 30.31 -23.68 17.80
CA VAL A 86 30.37 -25.13 17.58
C VAL A 86 29.91 -25.45 16.17
N TYR A 87 30.82 -26.01 15.35
CA TYR A 87 30.53 -26.41 13.97
C TYR A 87 30.19 -27.90 13.94
N ILE A 88 28.95 -28.22 13.57
CA ILE A 88 28.50 -29.61 13.44
C ILE A 88 28.86 -30.12 12.04
N THR A 89 29.56 -31.25 11.98
CA THR A 89 29.85 -31.98 10.74
C THR A 89 28.94 -33.21 10.61
N SER A 90 28.83 -33.81 9.42
CA SER A 90 28.00 -35.01 9.21
C SER A 90 28.44 -36.23 10.04
N LYS A 91 29.67 -36.19 10.59
CA LYS A 91 30.21 -37.21 11.51
C LYS A 91 29.77 -37.00 12.97
N ASP A 92 29.27 -35.82 13.31
CA ASP A 92 28.75 -35.47 14.64
C ASP A 92 27.25 -35.82 14.80
N SER A 93 26.70 -36.60 13.87
CA SER A 93 25.34 -37.14 13.97
C SER A 93 25.27 -38.09 15.18
N CYS A 94 24.66 -37.60 16.27
CA CYS A 94 24.48 -38.35 17.50
C CYS A 94 23.68 -39.64 17.22
N GLN A 95 24.25 -40.80 17.52
CA GLN A 95 23.55 -42.09 17.47
C GLN A 95 22.37 -42.18 18.46
N ARG A 96 22.23 -41.23 19.39
CA ARG A 96 21.13 -41.17 20.37
C ARG A 96 20.32 -39.88 20.24
N ASN A 97 19.02 -40.03 20.04
CA ASN A 97 18.08 -38.90 20.04
C ASN A 97 18.07 -38.23 21.43
N LEU A 98 18.01 -36.90 21.49
CA LEU A 98 17.88 -36.10 22.71
C LEU A 98 16.79 -36.64 23.65
N ALA A 99 15.68 -37.12 23.08
CA ALA A 99 14.60 -37.74 23.84
C ALA A 99 15.04 -39.00 24.63
N ALA A 100 15.99 -39.78 24.11
CA ALA A 100 16.52 -40.96 24.78
C ALA A 100 17.44 -40.57 25.96
N VAL A 101 18.26 -39.52 25.79
CA VAL A 101 19.18 -39.03 26.84
C VAL A 101 18.40 -38.45 28.02
N ILE A 102 17.37 -37.64 27.75
CA ILE A 102 16.53 -37.06 28.81
C ILE A 102 15.85 -38.17 29.63
N ARG A 103 15.37 -39.22 28.98
CA ARG A 103 14.71 -40.35 29.67
C ARG A 103 15.68 -41.14 30.55
N GLU A 104 16.92 -41.31 30.13
CA GLU A 104 17.93 -42.03 30.92
C GLU A 104 18.29 -41.27 32.20
N GLU A 105 18.51 -39.95 32.10
CA GLU A 105 18.83 -39.10 33.26
C GLU A 105 17.65 -38.89 34.23
N ALA A 106 16.40 -38.85 33.73
CA ALA A 106 15.24 -38.64 34.60
C ALA A 106 14.77 -39.89 35.35
N TYR A 107 15.19 -41.09 34.91
CA TYR A 107 14.77 -42.37 35.51
C TYR A 107 15.95 -43.20 36.05
N ASN A 108 17.15 -42.62 36.11
CA ASN A 108 18.28 -43.13 36.89
C ASN A 108 18.19 -42.72 38.36
#